data_AF-A0AAD4YSX8-F1
#
_entry.id   AF-A0AAD4YSX8-F1
#
_cell.length_a   1.000
_cell.length_b   1.000
_cell.length_c   1.000
_cell.angle_alpha   90.00
_cell.angle_beta   90.00
_cell.angle_gamma   90.00
#
_symmetry.space_group_name_H-M   'P 1'
#
loop_
_entity.id
_entity.type
_entity.pdbx_description
1 polymer ?
#
loop_
_entity_poly.entity_id
_entity_poly.type
_entity_poly.pdbx_seq_one_letter_code
_entity_poly.pdbx_strand_id
1 'polypeptide(L)'
;MRPTRLQDTNEAFVPSQNETSYQSLSSGNFTSSPFLDTNLEAPLEKLPQRKKPKTESEANNNSVETITRAELVEKVYVGIDSIAAITTEIRGIHSLMEKREREREREREREREPTMFGMLSMTPNLDNRARYKALGLVHKLGMKNAFLKMLPEERSEWILYNME
;
A
#
# COMPACT_ATOMS: atom_id res chain seq x y z
N MET A 1 29.32 -51.14 39.34
CA MET A 1 29.48 -49.69 39.56
C MET A 1 29.54 -48.98 38.21
N ARG A 2 28.81 -47.85 38.14
CA ARG A 2 28.80 -46.78 37.11
C ARG A 2 28.17 -47.08 35.73
N PRO A 3 26.94 -46.56 35.46
CA PRO A 3 26.36 -46.46 34.13
C PRO A 3 26.65 -45.08 33.49
N THR A 4 26.86 -45.03 32.18
CA THR A 4 27.03 -43.76 31.44
C THR A 4 25.76 -43.42 30.67
N ARG A 5 25.41 -42.14 30.83
CA ARG A 5 24.17 -41.42 30.62
C ARG A 5 23.92 -41.05 29.16
N LEU A 6 22.65 -41.02 28.78
CA LEU A 6 22.08 -40.39 27.59
C LEU A 6 22.51 -38.91 27.49
N GLN A 7 22.82 -38.43 26.30
CA GLN A 7 22.97 -37.01 26.00
C GLN A 7 21.84 -36.57 25.06
N ASP A 8 20.89 -35.82 25.64
CA ASP A 8 20.10 -34.82 24.94
C ASP A 8 20.95 -33.54 24.83
N THR A 9 21.13 -33.02 23.63
CA THR A 9 21.59 -31.63 23.43
C THR A 9 20.83 -31.00 22.26
N ASN A 10 19.88 -30.15 22.63
CA ASN A 10 19.34 -29.08 21.78
C ASN A 10 20.49 -28.12 21.42
N GLU A 11 20.79 -27.91 20.14
CA GLU A 11 21.61 -26.78 19.71
C GLU A 11 20.85 -25.90 18.73
N ALA A 12 20.71 -24.65 19.16
CA ALA A 12 20.08 -23.55 18.46
C ALA A 12 20.92 -23.10 17.27
N PHE A 13 20.23 -22.60 16.25
CA PHE A 13 20.79 -22.04 15.02
C PHE A 13 21.62 -20.78 15.34
N VAL A 14 22.91 -20.78 14.99
CA VAL A 14 23.83 -19.62 15.12
C VAL A 14 24.03 -18.99 13.73
N PRO A 15 23.74 -17.70 13.51
CA PRO A 15 24.13 -17.00 12.29
C PRO A 15 25.60 -16.55 12.39
N SER A 16 26.45 -17.09 11.53
CA SER A 16 27.84 -16.63 11.32
C SER A 16 27.84 -15.37 10.46
N GLN A 17 28.54 -14.34 10.94
CA GLN A 17 28.87 -13.13 10.19
C GLN A 17 30.25 -13.28 9.56
N ASN A 18 30.36 -12.97 8.26
CA ASN A 18 31.60 -12.57 7.62
C ASN A 18 31.30 -11.47 6.56
N GLU A 19 31.60 -10.22 6.93
CA GLU A 19 32.70 -9.39 6.41
C GLU A 19 32.33 -8.55 5.18
N THR A 20 31.75 -7.37 5.44
CA THR A 20 31.70 -6.26 4.49
C THR A 20 33.02 -5.48 4.58
N SER A 21 33.75 -5.45 3.46
CA SER A 21 35.02 -4.74 3.30
C SER A 21 34.86 -3.22 3.40
N TYR A 22 35.79 -2.60 4.13
CA TYR A 22 35.88 -1.17 4.43
C TYR A 22 36.26 -0.33 3.19
N GLN A 23 35.70 0.87 3.05
CA GLN A 23 36.44 2.13 3.27
C GLN A 23 35.54 3.37 3.11
N SER A 24 35.51 4.16 4.17
CA SER A 24 34.95 5.52 4.23
C SER A 24 36.02 6.54 3.83
N LEU A 25 35.62 7.56 3.05
CA LEU A 25 36.24 8.88 3.10
C LEU A 25 35.14 9.87 3.50
N SER A 26 35.09 10.19 4.79
CA SER A 26 34.42 11.36 5.34
C SER A 26 35.37 12.01 6.34
N SER A 27 35.75 13.26 6.06
CA SER A 27 36.51 14.15 6.93
C SER A 27 35.57 15.32 7.27
N GLY A 28 34.97 15.38 8.47
CA GLY A 28 35.36 16.27 9.58
C GLY A 28 34.88 17.72 9.36
N ASN A 29 34.14 18.44 10.24
CA ASN A 29 34.08 18.45 11.70
C ASN A 29 32.79 19.11 12.26
N PHE A 30 32.25 18.50 13.32
CA PHE A 30 31.58 18.96 14.58
C PHE A 30 30.83 20.32 14.64
N THR A 31 29.66 20.42 15.29
CA THR A 31 29.55 20.60 16.76
C THR A 31 28.12 20.37 17.32
N SER A 32 28.09 19.63 18.44
CA SER A 32 27.18 19.54 19.62
C SER A 32 25.71 19.05 19.59
N SER A 33 25.48 18.09 20.49
CA SER A 33 24.29 17.59 21.21
C SER A 33 24.81 17.17 22.62
N PRO A 34 24.07 16.93 23.73
CA PRO A 34 22.62 16.67 23.87
C PRO A 34 21.94 17.33 25.11
N PHE A 35 20.65 16.99 25.23
CA PHE A 35 19.64 17.31 26.23
C PHE A 35 19.87 16.68 27.63
N LEU A 36 19.31 17.25 28.72
CA LEU A 36 18.15 16.73 29.49
C LEU A 36 17.97 17.35 30.90
N ASP A 37 16.68 17.61 31.21
CA ASP A 37 15.89 17.50 32.46
C ASP A 37 16.36 18.08 33.81
N THR A 38 15.49 18.90 34.44
CA THR A 38 15.16 18.75 35.88
C THR A 38 13.83 19.44 36.26
N ASN A 39 12.89 18.67 36.82
CA ASN A 39 11.86 19.12 37.76
C ASN A 39 12.36 18.82 39.19
N LEU A 40 12.24 19.78 40.13
CA LEU A 40 11.78 19.64 41.54
C LEU A 40 12.37 20.71 42.50
N GLU A 41 11.43 21.40 43.17
CA GLU A 41 11.38 21.79 44.59
C GLU A 41 11.96 23.16 45.11
N ALA A 42 11.15 23.84 45.94
CA ALA A 42 11.19 25.26 46.37
C ALA A 42 11.80 25.47 47.80
N PRO A 43 12.14 26.70 48.26
CA PRO A 43 11.19 27.46 49.14
C PRO A 43 11.32 29.02 49.22
N LEU A 44 10.18 29.67 49.51
CA LEU A 44 9.89 30.83 50.40
C LEU A 44 10.71 32.16 50.35
N GLU A 45 9.99 33.29 50.15
CA GLU A 45 10.11 34.67 50.73
C GLU A 45 9.68 35.72 49.65
N LYS A 46 8.85 36.76 49.81
CA LYS A 46 8.20 37.52 50.91
C LYS A 46 6.96 38.28 50.34
N LEU A 47 6.08 38.75 51.24
CA LEU A 47 4.72 39.35 51.11
C LEU A 47 4.68 40.80 50.50
N PRO A 48 3.55 41.56 50.54
CA PRO A 48 2.62 41.88 49.45
C PRO A 48 2.67 43.36 48.97
N GLN A 49 2.36 43.64 47.70
CA GLN A 49 1.98 45.00 47.26
C GLN A 49 0.50 44.99 46.88
N ARG A 50 -0.33 45.19 47.92
CA ARG A 50 -1.74 45.50 47.81
C ARG A 50 -1.88 46.94 47.33
N LYS A 51 -2.56 47.16 46.19
CA LYS A 51 -3.66 48.14 46.01
C LYS A 51 -4.21 48.09 44.57
N LYS A 52 -5.50 47.72 44.45
CA LYS A 52 -6.35 47.86 43.26
C LYS A 52 -6.66 49.35 43.03
N PRO A 53 -6.94 49.75 41.79
CA PRO A 53 -8.22 50.41 41.53
C PRO A 53 -9.14 49.50 40.72
N LYS A 54 -10.37 49.43 41.21
CA LYS A 54 -11.51 48.69 40.69
C LYS A 54 -11.98 49.36 39.40
N THR A 55 -11.84 48.66 38.26
CA THR A 55 -12.64 48.95 37.08
C THR A 55 -13.81 47.98 37.10
N GLU A 56 -15.00 48.50 37.33
CA GLU A 56 -16.25 47.78 37.08
C GLU A 56 -16.34 47.57 35.58
N SER A 57 -15.93 46.41 35.09
CA SER A 57 -16.46 45.90 33.83
C SER A 57 -17.70 45.08 34.17
N GLU A 58 -18.81 45.79 34.33
CA GLU A 58 -20.12 45.22 34.02
C GLU A 58 -20.11 44.76 32.57
N ALA A 59 -20.02 43.45 32.37
CA ALA A 59 -20.61 42.70 31.27
C ALA A 59 -20.16 41.24 31.42
N ASN A 60 -20.65 40.59 32.49
CA ASN A 60 -20.76 39.15 32.49
C ASN A 60 -21.84 38.78 31.46
N ASN A 61 -21.46 38.72 30.19
CA ASN A 61 -22.30 38.21 29.12
C ASN A 61 -22.18 36.67 29.08
N ASN A 62 -22.41 36.01 30.21
CA ASN A 62 -22.83 34.60 30.19
C ASN A 62 -24.32 34.58 29.85
N SER A 63 -24.66 35.04 28.64
CA SER A 63 -25.95 34.75 28.04
C SER A 63 -25.95 33.25 27.76
N VAL A 64 -26.62 32.49 28.62
CA VAL A 64 -27.02 31.13 28.28
C VAL A 64 -28.00 31.28 27.11
N GLU A 65 -27.49 31.21 25.88
CA GLU A 65 -28.32 31.13 24.69
C GLU A 65 -29.22 29.90 24.84
N THR A 66 -30.47 30.17 25.19
CA THR A 66 -31.46 29.13 25.39
C THR A 66 -31.97 28.76 24.01
N ILE A 67 -31.35 27.74 23.40
CA ILE A 67 -31.80 27.20 22.11
C ILE A 67 -33.27 26.84 22.22
N THR A 68 -34.06 27.37 21.29
CA THR A 68 -35.47 27.04 21.23
C THR A 68 -35.66 25.62 20.69
N ARG A 69 -36.77 24.98 21.05
CA ARG A 69 -37.11 23.66 20.51
C ARG A 69 -37.15 23.65 18.97
N ALA A 70 -37.57 24.75 18.35
CA ALA A 70 -37.63 24.89 16.89
C ALA A 70 -36.22 24.86 16.27
N GLU A 71 -35.28 25.62 16.82
CA GLU A 71 -33.88 25.63 16.38
C GLU A 71 -33.21 24.26 16.55
N LEU A 72 -33.52 23.54 17.63
CA LEU A 72 -33.01 22.18 17.82
C LEU A 72 -33.51 21.25 16.71
N VAL A 73 -34.79 21.32 16.36
CA VAL A 73 -35.38 20.49 15.31
C VAL A 73 -34.78 20.82 13.94
N GLU A 74 -34.59 22.10 13.62
CA GLU A 74 -33.92 22.53 12.38
C GLU A 74 -32.49 21.97 12.29
N LYS A 75 -31.70 22.11 13.36
CA LYS A 75 -30.34 21.56 13.42
C LYS A 75 -30.31 20.05 13.23
N VAL A 76 -31.30 19.32 13.74
CA VAL A 76 -31.43 17.87 13.52
C VAL A 76 -31.72 17.57 12.06
N TYR A 77 -32.62 18.29 11.40
CA TYR A 77 -32.90 18.09 9.97
C TYR A 77 -31.67 18.36 9.11
N VAL A 78 -30.97 19.49 9.33
CA VAL A 78 -29.72 19.80 8.63
C VAL A 78 -28.66 18.70 8.87
N GLY A 79 -28.58 18.17 10.08
CA GLY A 79 -27.69 17.05 10.40
C GLY A 79 -28.03 15.77 9.62
N ILE A 80 -29.32 15.44 9.50
CA ILE A 80 -29.79 14.28 8.72
C ILE A 80 -29.44 14.45 7.24
N ASP A 81 -29.67 15.63 6.67
CA ASP A 81 -29.36 15.92 5.27
C ASP A 81 -27.86 15.81 5.00
N SER A 82 -27.02 16.33 5.90
CA SER A 82 -25.56 16.20 5.84
C SER A 82 -25.11 14.74 5.87
N ILE A 83 -25.68 13.92 6.77
CA ILE A 83 -25.39 12.48 6.84
C ILE A 83 -25.80 11.77 5.55
N ALA A 84 -26.96 12.11 4.98
CA ALA A 84 -27.44 11.52 3.74
C ALA A 84 -26.52 11.87 2.55
N ALA A 85 -26.04 13.10 2.49
CA ALA A 85 -25.07 13.55 1.49
C ALA A 85 -23.76 12.76 1.59
N ILE A 86 -23.16 12.70 2.78
CA ILE A 86 -21.91 11.95 3.04
C ILE A 86 -22.06 10.47 2.68
N THR A 87 -23.18 9.86 3.06
CA THR A 87 -23.47 8.44 2.75
C THR A 87 -23.50 8.20 1.24
N THR A 88 -24.07 9.15 0.49
CA THR A 88 -24.14 9.06 -0.98
C THR A 88 -22.75 9.20 -1.60
N GLU A 89 -21.92 10.11 -1.11
CA GLU A 89 -20.53 10.27 -1.55
C GLU A 89 -19.70 9.03 -1.29
N ILE A 90 -19.78 8.43 -0.09
CA ILE A 90 -19.07 7.20 0.26
C ILE A 90 -19.47 6.07 -0.68
N ARG A 91 -20.77 5.91 -0.96
CA ARG A 91 -21.25 4.90 -1.93
C ARG A 91 -20.70 5.15 -3.33
N GLY A 92 -20.63 6.41 -3.74
CA GLY A 92 -20.01 6.81 -5.01
C GLY A 92 -18.52 6.45 -5.08
N ILE A 93 -17.77 6.75 -4.01
CA ILE A 93 -16.35 6.39 -3.89
C ILE A 93 -16.16 4.88 -3.96
N HIS A 94 -16.98 4.11 -3.22
CA HIS A 94 -16.91 2.64 -3.24
C HIS A 94 -17.13 2.09 -4.66
N SER A 95 -18.15 2.58 -5.37
CA SER A 95 -18.41 2.16 -6.76
C SER A 95 -17.23 2.48 -7.69
N LEU A 96 -16.61 3.67 -7.54
CA LEU A 96 -15.43 4.05 -8.31
C LEU A 96 -14.22 3.16 -7.98
N MET A 97 -14.02 2.83 -6.70
CA MET A 97 -12.95 1.93 -6.26
C MET A 97 -13.11 0.54 -6.85
N GLU A 98 -14.31 -0.03 -6.78
CA GLU A 98 -14.64 -1.34 -7.35
C GLU A 98 -14.44 -1.37 -8.87
N LYS A 99 -14.83 -0.32 -9.59
CA LYS A 99 -14.58 -0.20 -11.02
C LYS A 99 -13.09 -0.23 -11.34
N ARG A 100 -12.29 0.54 -10.58
CA ARG A 100 -10.84 0.63 -10.76
C ARG A 100 -10.15 -0.70 -10.42
N GLU A 101 -10.58 -1.39 -9.38
CA GLU A 101 -10.06 -2.72 -9.04
C GLU A 101 -10.29 -3.73 -10.16
N ARG A 102 -11.52 -3.79 -10.67
CA ARG A 102 -11.88 -4.68 -11.78
C ARG A 102 -11.13 -4.34 -13.08
N GLU A 103 -10.83 -3.07 -13.31
CA GLU A 103 -9.99 -2.66 -14.45
C GLU A 103 -8.55 -3.17 -14.32
N ARG A 104 -7.95 -3.03 -13.14
CA ARG A 104 -6.62 -3.58 -12.85
C ARG A 104 -6.60 -5.10 -12.92
N GLU A 105 -7.67 -5.77 -12.51
CA GLU A 105 -7.79 -7.23 -12.66
C GLU A 105 -7.74 -7.64 -14.13
N ARG A 106 -8.53 -6.98 -14.99
CA ARG A 106 -8.50 -7.21 -16.44
C ARG A 106 -7.16 -6.87 -17.08
N GLU A 107 -6.47 -5.83 -16.59
CA GLU A 107 -5.12 -5.50 -17.04
C GLU A 107 -4.13 -6.63 -16.73
N ARG A 108 -4.11 -7.12 -15.47
CA ARG A 108 -3.29 -8.26 -15.09
C ARG A 108 -3.68 -9.55 -15.82
N GLU A 109 -4.94 -9.73 -16.19
CA GLU A 109 -5.37 -10.85 -17.02
C GLU A 109 -4.77 -10.75 -18.43
N ARG A 110 -4.84 -9.56 -19.06
CA ARG A 110 -4.21 -9.31 -20.37
C ARG A 110 -2.69 -9.45 -20.35
N GLU A 111 -2.04 -9.06 -19.25
CA GLU A 111 -0.59 -9.28 -19.07
C GLU A 111 -0.22 -10.76 -18.90
N ARG A 112 -1.13 -11.56 -18.32
CA ARG A 112 -0.95 -13.02 -18.19
C ARG A 112 -1.29 -13.77 -19.48
N GLU A 113 -2.15 -13.21 -20.34
CA GLU A 113 -2.42 -13.81 -21.63
C GLU A 113 -1.11 -13.93 -22.42
N PRO A 114 -0.68 -15.16 -22.78
CA PRO A 114 0.57 -15.34 -23.46
C PRO A 114 0.50 -14.67 -24.84
N THR A 115 1.40 -13.74 -25.09
CA THR A 115 1.56 -13.09 -26.39
C THR A 115 1.71 -14.13 -27.49
N MET A 116 1.17 -13.89 -28.68
CA MET A 116 1.27 -14.80 -29.83
C MET A 116 2.73 -15.22 -30.10
N PHE A 117 3.66 -14.28 -30.01
CA PHE A 117 5.08 -14.56 -30.15
C PHE A 117 5.64 -15.44 -29.02
N GLY A 118 5.17 -15.28 -27.79
CA GLY A 118 5.51 -16.17 -26.67
C GLY A 118 5.04 -17.60 -26.93
N MET A 119 3.82 -17.76 -27.44
CA MET A 119 3.25 -19.06 -27.79
C MET A 119 4.02 -19.75 -28.92
N LEU A 120 4.41 -18.99 -29.94
CA LEU A 120 5.30 -19.46 -31.00
C LEU A 120 6.68 -19.81 -30.46
N SER A 121 7.14 -19.09 -29.44
CA SER A 121 8.44 -19.35 -28.83
C SER A 121 8.48 -20.64 -28.01
N MET A 122 7.34 -21.01 -27.42
CA MET A 122 7.13 -22.27 -26.70
C MET A 122 6.77 -23.45 -27.61
N THR A 123 6.52 -23.20 -28.90
CA THR A 123 6.21 -24.28 -29.85
C THR A 123 7.50 -25.03 -30.21
N PRO A 124 7.55 -26.36 -30.01
CA PRO A 124 8.75 -27.15 -30.28
C PRO A 124 9.05 -27.17 -31.79
N ASN A 125 10.29 -27.54 -32.14
CA ASN A 125 10.73 -27.80 -33.52
C ASN A 125 10.59 -26.64 -34.51
N LEU A 126 10.43 -25.40 -34.03
CA LEU A 126 10.39 -24.21 -34.87
C LEU A 126 11.61 -23.31 -34.67
N ASP A 127 12.33 -23.04 -35.76
CA ASP A 127 13.38 -22.03 -35.79
C ASP A 127 12.79 -20.60 -35.79
N ASN A 128 13.65 -19.59 -35.60
CA ASN A 128 13.20 -18.20 -35.53
C ASN A 128 12.51 -17.74 -36.83
N ARG A 129 12.96 -18.21 -38.00
CA ARG A 129 12.38 -17.83 -39.28
C ARG A 129 10.96 -18.36 -39.43
N ALA A 130 10.74 -19.63 -39.08
CA ALA A 130 9.42 -20.25 -39.05
C ALA A 130 8.51 -19.52 -38.05
N ARG A 131 8.99 -19.18 -36.85
CA ARG A 131 8.19 -18.41 -35.87
C ARG A 131 7.67 -17.08 -36.45
N TYR A 132 8.51 -16.31 -37.14
CA TYR A 132 8.05 -15.05 -37.78
C TYR A 132 7.04 -15.29 -38.91
N LYS A 133 7.24 -16.31 -39.75
CA LYS A 133 6.27 -16.67 -40.80
C LYS A 133 4.94 -17.12 -40.20
N ALA A 134 4.98 -17.93 -39.14
CA ALA A 134 3.80 -18.44 -38.45
C ALA A 134 3.01 -17.30 -37.79
N LEU A 135 3.70 -16.30 -37.22
CA LEU A 135 3.05 -15.10 -36.71
C LEU A 135 2.22 -14.40 -37.78
N GLY A 136 2.78 -14.22 -38.98
CA GLY A 136 2.07 -13.66 -40.13
C GLY A 136 0.88 -14.51 -40.56
N LEU A 137 1.03 -15.84 -40.55
CA LEU A 137 -0.02 -16.79 -40.92
C LEU A 137 -1.20 -16.76 -39.93
N VAL A 138 -0.94 -16.81 -38.63
CA VAL A 138 -1.98 -16.74 -37.59
C VAL A 138 -2.77 -15.43 -37.70
N HIS A 139 -2.08 -14.32 -37.96
CA HIS A 139 -2.72 -13.02 -38.18
C HIS A 139 -3.58 -13.03 -39.46
N LYS A 140 -3.02 -13.49 -40.58
CA LYS A 140 -3.70 -13.57 -41.88
C LYS A 140 -4.98 -14.42 -41.84
N LEU A 141 -4.95 -15.52 -41.10
CA LEU A 141 -6.08 -16.45 -40.98
C LEU A 141 -7.06 -16.08 -39.87
N GLY A 142 -6.80 -15.02 -39.09
CA GLY A 142 -7.65 -14.64 -37.95
C GLY A 142 -7.72 -15.71 -36.85
N MET A 143 -6.73 -16.62 -36.80
CA MET A 143 -6.79 -17.84 -36.00
C MET A 143 -6.24 -17.70 -34.58
N LYS A 144 -6.04 -16.46 -34.08
CA LYS A 144 -5.43 -16.20 -32.76
C LYS A 144 -6.04 -17.08 -31.65
N ASN A 145 -7.36 -17.06 -31.50
CA ASN A 145 -8.04 -17.77 -30.42
C ASN A 145 -7.96 -19.30 -30.53
N ALA A 146 -7.97 -19.84 -31.76
CA ALA A 146 -7.81 -21.27 -31.98
C ALA A 146 -6.36 -21.70 -31.68
N PHE A 147 -5.38 -20.94 -32.17
CA PHE A 147 -3.96 -21.20 -31.95
C PHE A 147 -3.58 -21.16 -30.46
N LEU A 148 -4.17 -20.23 -29.68
CA LEU A 148 -3.97 -20.16 -28.23
C LEU A 148 -4.47 -21.39 -27.47
N LYS A 149 -5.50 -22.07 -28.00
CA LYS A 149 -6.11 -23.26 -27.38
C LYS A 149 -5.44 -24.58 -27.78
N MET A 150 -4.67 -24.59 -28.87
CA MET A 150 -3.90 -25.76 -29.31
C MET A 150 -2.77 -26.07 -28.34
N LEU A 151 -2.42 -27.36 -28.20
CA LEU A 151 -1.20 -27.80 -27.54
C LEU A 151 0.05 -27.36 -28.33
N PRO A 152 1.22 -27.22 -27.69
CA PRO A 152 2.46 -26.88 -28.40
C PRO A 152 2.75 -27.80 -29.60
N GLU A 153 2.51 -29.10 -29.46
CA GLU A 153 2.73 -30.10 -30.51
C GLU A 153 1.74 -29.90 -31.68
N GLU A 154 0.47 -29.65 -31.38
CA GLU A 154 -0.55 -29.35 -32.40
C GLU A 154 -0.22 -28.07 -33.16
N ARG A 155 0.34 -27.06 -32.48
CA ARG A 155 0.83 -25.84 -33.14
C ARG A 155 1.96 -26.12 -34.08
N SER A 156 2.93 -26.97 -33.71
CA SER A 156 4.02 -27.33 -34.62
C SER A 156 3.47 -28.03 -35.87
N GLU A 157 2.61 -29.04 -35.71
CA GLU A 157 2.02 -29.78 -36.84
C GLU A 157 1.22 -28.85 -37.76
N TRP A 158 0.38 -27.99 -37.19
CA TRP A 158 -0.38 -27.01 -37.97
C TRP A 158 0.53 -26.04 -38.71
N ILE A 159 1.61 -25.57 -38.08
CA ILE A 159 2.58 -24.69 -38.72
C ILE A 159 3.27 -25.40 -39.89
N LEU A 160 3.73 -26.64 -39.71
CA LEU A 160 4.34 -27.42 -40.79
C LEU A 160 3.36 -27.59 -41.96
N TYR A 161 2.13 -28.01 -41.68
CA TYR A 161 1.09 -28.21 -42.71
C TYR A 161 0.80 -26.95 -43.56
N ASN A 162 0.88 -25.76 -42.97
CA ASN A 162 0.60 -24.51 -43.68
C ASN A 162 1.85 -23.79 -44.24
N MET A 163 3.06 -24.30 -43.96
CA MET A 163 4.32 -23.74 -44.45
C MET A 163 4.94 -24.52 -45.61
N GLU A 164 4.47 -25.74 -45.83
CA GLU A 164 4.69 -26.53 -47.04
C GLU A 164 3.94 -25.92 -48.23
#